data_AF-A0A8T1PUB8-F1
#
_entry.id   AF-A0A8T1PUB8-F1
#
_cell.length_a   1.000
_cell.length_b   1.000
_cell.length_c   1.000
_cell.angle_alpha   90.00
_cell.angle_beta   90.00
_cell.angle_gamma   90.00
#
_symmetry.space_group_name_H-M   'P 1'
#
loop_
_entity.id
_entity.type
_entity.pdbx_description
1 polymer ?
#
loop_
_entity_poly.entity_id
_entity_poly.type
_entity_poly.pdbx_seq_one_letter_code
_entity_poly.pdbx_strand_id
1 'polypeptide(L)'
;MGWKAAQKLIRHWKILRGDNVMITRGKDRGETGVIKRVIRSQNRVIVDGKNLVKKHIKQGQGHEGGIFTVEAPLHVSNVQVVDPVTGKPCKVGSRYLEDGTKVRVSRGLGASGSIIPRPEILKIRTTPRPTLAGPKDTTLDLVLEKTYDAKTGKGMPEL
;
A
#
# COMPACT_ATOMS: atom_id res chain seq x y z
N MET A 1 -16.83 5.43 28.08
CA MET A 1 -15.92 4.76 27.14
C MET A 1 -16.73 3.72 26.37
N GLY A 2 -17.28 4.13 25.22
CA GLY A 2 -18.38 3.42 24.55
C GLY A 2 -17.95 2.10 23.93
N TRP A 3 -18.77 1.07 24.18
CA TRP A 3 -18.62 -0.29 23.68
C TRP A 3 -18.76 -0.25 22.16
N LYS A 4 -17.63 -0.20 21.44
CA LYS A 4 -17.67 -0.41 19.99
C LYS A 4 -17.96 -1.89 19.78
N ALA A 5 -19.15 -2.19 19.25
CA ALA A 5 -19.44 -3.50 18.68
C ALA A 5 -18.25 -3.93 17.82
N ALA A 6 -17.76 -5.17 18.02
CA ALA A 6 -16.63 -5.71 17.28
C ALA A 6 -16.90 -5.58 15.78
N GLN A 7 -16.29 -4.57 15.16
CA GLN A 7 -16.56 -4.25 13.76
C GLN A 7 -16.07 -5.43 12.93
N LYS A 8 -16.93 -6.00 12.07
CA LYS A 8 -16.53 -7.12 11.19
C LYS A 8 -15.42 -6.64 10.25
N LEU A 9 -14.17 -6.91 10.63
CA LEU A 9 -13.00 -6.53 9.84
C LEU A 9 -12.94 -7.37 8.56
N ILE A 10 -12.58 -6.71 7.47
CA ILE A 10 -12.37 -7.40 6.20
C ILE A 10 -11.08 -8.20 6.30
N ARG A 11 -11.18 -9.53 6.27
CA ARG A 11 -10.01 -10.43 6.31
C ARG A 11 -9.17 -10.30 5.04
N HIS A 12 -9.80 -10.41 3.88
CA HIS A 12 -9.13 -10.35 2.58
C HIS A 12 -9.35 -9.01 1.88
N TRP A 13 -8.31 -8.20 1.84
CA TRP A 13 -8.33 -6.91 1.16
C TRP A 13 -7.97 -7.05 -0.31
N LYS A 14 -8.81 -6.49 -1.18
CA LYS A 14 -8.59 -6.46 -2.63
C LYS A 14 -8.05 -5.12 -3.13
N ILE A 15 -8.07 -4.11 -2.27
CA ILE A 15 -7.66 -2.74 -2.55
C ILE A 15 -6.34 -2.49 -1.83
N LEU A 16 -5.38 -1.89 -2.52
CA LEU A 16 -4.02 -1.69 -2.06
C LEU A 16 -3.66 -0.19 -2.04
N ARG A 17 -2.59 0.14 -1.31
CA ARG A 17 -1.99 1.49 -1.37
C ARG A 17 -1.45 1.71 -2.78
N GLY A 18 -1.74 2.87 -3.36
CA GLY A 18 -1.36 3.23 -4.73
C GLY A 18 -2.34 2.80 -5.81
N ASP A 19 -3.45 2.12 -5.48
CA ASP A 19 -4.49 1.86 -6.46
C ASP A 19 -5.22 3.16 -6.83
N ASN A 20 -5.57 3.32 -8.11
CA ASN A 20 -6.49 4.35 -8.57
C ASN A 20 -7.93 3.90 -8.34
N VAL A 21 -8.70 4.69 -7.60
CA VAL A 21 -10.07 4.37 -7.20
C VAL A 21 -11.03 5.49 -7.50
N MET A 22 -12.28 5.12 -7.78
CA MET A 22 -13.41 6.02 -7.92
C MET A 22 -14.29 5.97 -6.68
N ILE A 23 -14.73 7.13 -6.20
CA ILE A 23 -15.66 7.23 -5.09
C ILE A 23 -17.08 6.98 -5.59
N THR A 24 -17.72 5.92 -5.11
CA THR A 24 -19.08 5.54 -5.49
C THR A 24 -20.14 6.27 -4.66
N ARG A 25 -19.84 6.58 -3.39
CA ARG A 25 -20.76 7.24 -2.45
C ARG A 25 -20.02 8.21 -1.53
N GLY A 26 -20.62 9.37 -1.27
CA GLY A 26 -20.06 10.40 -0.40
C GLY A 26 -20.14 11.79 -1.01
N LYS A 27 -19.42 12.74 -0.42
CA LYS A 27 -19.34 14.14 -0.87
C LYS A 27 -18.77 14.24 -2.29
N ASP A 28 -17.67 13.54 -2.55
CA ASP A 28 -16.92 13.63 -3.82
C ASP A 28 -17.27 12.46 -4.75
N ARG A 29 -18.58 12.16 -4.90
CA ARG A 29 -19.05 11.02 -5.70
C ARG A 29 -18.71 11.21 -7.18
N GLY A 30 -18.18 10.14 -7.79
CA GLY A 30 -17.81 10.10 -9.21
C GLY A 30 -16.37 10.53 -9.48
N GLU A 31 -15.72 11.14 -8.49
CA GLU A 31 -14.32 11.54 -8.62
C GLU A 31 -13.37 10.36 -8.44
N THR A 32 -12.25 10.42 -9.15
CA THR A 32 -11.15 9.45 -9.08
C THR A 32 -9.98 9.99 -8.26
N GLY A 33 -9.20 9.09 -7.68
CA GLY A 33 -8.01 9.45 -6.93
C GLY A 33 -7.19 8.24 -6.50
N VAL A 34 -5.94 8.48 -6.13
CA VAL A 34 -5.00 7.43 -5.71
C VAL A 34 -5.11 7.19 -4.20
N ILE A 35 -5.05 5.92 -3.78
CA ILE A 35 -5.04 5.59 -2.35
C ILE A 35 -3.68 5.89 -1.73
N LYS A 36 -3.64 6.91 -0.88
CA LYS A 36 -2.47 7.31 -0.09
C LYS A 36 -2.20 6.35 1.06
N ARG A 37 -3.24 5.93 1.77
CA ARG A 37 -3.13 5.02 2.93
C ARG A 37 -4.33 4.11 3.09
N VAL A 38 -4.08 2.87 3.52
CA VAL A 38 -5.12 1.89 3.86
C VAL A 38 -5.09 1.64 5.37
N ILE A 39 -6.22 1.84 6.04
CA ILE A 39 -6.40 1.66 7.49
C ILE A 39 -7.22 0.39 7.72
N ARG A 40 -6.54 -0.75 7.76
CA ARG A 40 -7.18 -2.08 7.84
C ARG A 40 -7.94 -2.31 9.15
N SER A 41 -7.49 -1.70 10.26
CA SER A 41 -8.12 -1.79 11.57
C SER A 41 -9.51 -1.15 11.66
N GLN A 42 -9.89 -0.33 10.67
CA GLN A 42 -11.16 0.39 10.66
C GLN A 42 -11.94 0.20 9.35
N ASN A 43 -11.48 -0.69 8.46
CA ASN A 43 -12.04 -0.84 7.10
C ASN A 43 -12.09 0.47 6.29
N ARG A 44 -11.08 1.31 6.43
CA ARG A 44 -11.04 2.64 5.80
C ARG A 44 -9.83 2.86 4.90
N VAL A 45 -9.96 3.79 3.96
CA VAL A 45 -8.90 4.24 3.05
C VAL A 45 -8.85 5.76 3.03
N ILE A 46 -7.66 6.32 2.80
CA ILE A 46 -7.46 7.74 2.53
C ILE A 46 -7.11 7.86 1.06
N VAL A 47 -7.91 8.63 0.34
CA VAL A 47 -7.74 8.92 -1.08
C VAL A 47 -7.15 10.32 -1.20
N ASP A 48 -6.14 10.46 -2.05
CA ASP A 48 -5.39 11.70 -2.22
C ASP A 48 -6.29 12.84 -2.73
N GLY A 49 -6.25 13.98 -2.05
CA GLY A 49 -7.06 15.17 -2.40
C GLY A 49 -8.58 15.01 -2.28
N LYS A 50 -9.10 13.89 -1.75
CA LYS A 50 -10.54 13.64 -1.61
C LYS A 50 -10.98 13.57 -0.16
N ASN A 51 -12.28 13.75 0.06
CA ASN A 51 -12.95 13.79 1.35
C ASN A 51 -12.28 14.76 2.32
N LEU A 52 -12.08 16.00 1.84
CA LEU A 52 -11.38 17.04 2.59
C LEU A 52 -12.25 17.57 3.74
N VAL A 53 -11.64 17.65 4.92
CA VAL A 53 -12.25 18.21 6.13
C VAL A 53 -11.37 19.33 6.69
N LYS A 54 -12.02 20.37 7.21
CA LYS A 54 -11.34 21.47 7.89
C LYS A 54 -11.09 21.07 9.34
N LYS A 55 -9.82 21.10 9.78
CA LYS A 55 -9.42 20.91 11.17
C LYS A 55 -8.86 22.20 11.73
N HIS A 56 -9.41 22.62 12.86
CA HIS A 56 -8.86 23.71 13.66
C HIS A 56 -7.76 23.14 14.55
N ILE A 57 -6.53 23.61 14.39
CA ILE A 57 -5.38 23.21 15.19
C ILE A 57 -4.95 24.40 16.03
N LYS A 58 -4.90 24.20 17.35
CA LYS A 58 -4.39 25.21 18.29
C LYS A 58 -2.87 25.34 18.10
N GLN A 59 -2.40 26.59 18.11
CA GLN A 59 -0.97 26.90 18.08
C GLN A 59 -0.22 26.23 19.24
N GLY A 60 1.00 25.77 18.96
CA GLY A 60 1.90 25.16 19.94
C GLY A 60 3.35 25.48 19.62
N GLN A 61 4.28 24.89 20.36
CA GLN A 61 5.71 25.17 20.17
C GLN A 61 6.20 24.51 18.88
N GLY A 62 6.55 25.32 17.88
CA GLY A 62 7.07 24.85 16.59
C GLY A 62 6.02 24.63 15.49
N HIS A 63 4.74 24.94 15.73
CA HIS A 63 3.72 24.92 14.66
C HIS A 63 2.71 26.07 14.81
N GLU A 64 2.41 26.72 13.69
CA GLU A 64 1.39 27.76 13.64
C GLU A 64 -0.02 27.17 13.85
N GLY A 65 -0.85 27.94 14.55
CA GLY A 65 -2.28 27.64 14.68
C GLY A 65 -3.03 28.03 13.43
N GLY A 66 -4.12 27.34 13.12
CA GLY A 66 -4.90 27.68 11.93
C GLY A 66 -5.95 26.64 11.56
N ILE A 67 -6.61 26.91 10.43
CA ILE A 67 -7.57 26.01 9.80
C ILE A 67 -6.84 25.24 8.69
N PHE A 68 -6.57 23.96 8.94
CA PHE A 68 -5.92 23.09 7.98
C PHE A 68 -6.95 22.23 7.26
N THR A 69 -6.84 22.16 5.94
CA THR A 69 -7.63 21.25 5.13
C THR A 69 -6.90 19.91 5.03
N VAL A 70 -7.46 18.84 5.58
CA VAL A 70 -6.83 17.52 5.62
C VAL A 70 -7.74 16.46 5.01
N GLU A 71 -7.14 15.43 4.43
CA GLU A 71 -7.89 14.29 3.87
C GLU A 71 -8.45 13.42 4.99
N ALA A 72 -9.75 13.13 4.95
CA ALA A 72 -10.41 12.25 5.91
C ALA A 72 -10.64 10.83 5.36
N PRO A 73 -10.61 9.80 6.23
CA PRO A 73 -10.73 8.42 5.80
C PRO A 73 -12.16 8.03 5.38
N LEU A 74 -12.28 7.45 4.19
CA LEU A 74 -13.51 6.89 3.63
C LEU A 74 -13.63 5.40 3.96
N HIS A 75 -14.84 4.89 4.14
CA HIS A 75 -15.05 3.46 4.29
C HIS A 75 -14.82 2.75 2.94
N VAL A 76 -14.18 1.58 2.98
CA VAL A 76 -13.75 0.83 1.79
C VAL A 76 -14.91 0.42 0.86
N SER A 77 -16.13 0.29 1.39
CA SER A 77 -17.33 0.01 0.58
C SER A 77 -17.73 1.15 -0.36
N ASN A 78 -17.25 2.37 -0.09
CA ASN A 78 -17.63 3.56 -0.85
C ASN A 78 -16.65 3.86 -1.99
N VAL A 79 -15.63 3.03 -2.18
CA VAL A 79 -14.63 3.16 -3.23
C VAL A 79 -14.57 1.90 -4.09
N GLN A 80 -14.28 2.06 -5.37
CA GLN A 80 -14.05 0.96 -6.31
C GLN A 80 -12.80 1.23 -7.13
N VAL A 81 -12.06 0.17 -7.47
CA VAL A 81 -10.85 0.31 -8.31
C VAL A 81 -11.28 0.66 -9.72
N VAL A 82 -10.55 1.59 -10.33
CA VAL A 82 -10.77 1.99 -11.71
C VAL A 82 -10.06 1.00 -12.62
N ASP A 83 -10.76 0.51 -13.65
CA ASP A 83 -10.15 -0.28 -14.70
C ASP A 83 -9.20 0.61 -15.52
N PRO A 84 -7.91 0.24 -15.68
CA PRO A 84 -6.94 1.05 -16.41
C PRO A 84 -7.31 1.28 -17.88
N VAL A 85 -8.10 0.38 -18.49
CA VAL A 85 -8.46 0.48 -19.91
C VAL A 85 -9.74 1.28 -20.10
N THR A 86 -10.79 0.95 -19.35
CA THR A 86 -12.13 1.54 -19.56
C THR A 86 -12.37 2.80 -18.74
N GLY A 87 -11.56 3.07 -17.72
CA GLY A 87 -11.77 4.18 -16.79
C GLY A 87 -13.01 4.02 -15.89
N LYS A 88 -13.70 2.88 -15.97
CA LYS A 88 -14.92 2.61 -15.22
C LYS A 88 -14.61 1.93 -13.88
N PRO A 89 -15.45 2.13 -12.84
CA PRO A 89 -15.31 1.42 -11.57
C PRO A 89 -15.57 -0.09 -11.78
N CYS A 90 -14.68 -0.93 -11.28
CA CYS A 90 -14.75 -2.39 -11.45
C CYS A 90 -14.48 -3.14 -10.14
N LYS A 91 -14.86 -4.43 -10.13
CA LYS A 91 -14.51 -5.35 -9.03
C LYS A 91 -13.17 -6.01 -9.33
N VAL A 92 -12.37 -6.23 -8.30
CA VAL A 92 -11.07 -6.92 -8.43
C VAL A 92 -11.23 -8.43 -8.20
N GLY A 93 -10.77 -9.21 -9.18
CA GLY A 93 -10.53 -10.65 -9.09
C GLY A 93 -9.04 -10.99 -9.05
N SER A 94 -8.72 -12.27 -8.97
CA SER A 94 -7.36 -12.79 -9.12
C SER A 94 -7.35 -13.95 -10.11
N ARG A 95 -6.31 -14.03 -10.95
CA ARG A 95 -6.05 -15.13 -11.89
C ARG A 95 -4.56 -15.49 -11.83
N TYR A 96 -4.22 -16.72 -12.20
CA TYR A 96 -2.84 -17.14 -12.40
C TYR A 96 -2.51 -17.08 -13.90
N LEU A 97 -1.35 -16.52 -14.24
CA LEU A 97 -0.79 -16.61 -15.58
C LEU A 97 -0.21 -18.00 -15.83
N GLU A 98 0.19 -18.28 -17.07
CA GLU A 98 0.82 -19.55 -17.46
C GLU A 98 2.14 -19.77 -16.70
N ASP A 99 2.87 -18.69 -16.40
CA ASP A 99 4.10 -18.72 -15.58
C ASP A 99 3.85 -19.01 -14.09
N GLY A 100 2.60 -19.20 -13.66
CA GLY A 100 2.23 -19.38 -12.25
C GLY A 100 2.18 -18.09 -11.43
N THR A 101 2.45 -16.93 -12.03
CA THR A 101 2.38 -15.63 -11.35
C THR A 101 0.93 -15.23 -11.08
N LYS A 102 0.62 -14.84 -9.83
CA LYS A 102 -0.72 -14.38 -9.43
C LYS A 102 -0.93 -12.91 -9.77
N VAL A 103 -1.89 -12.63 -10.64
CA VAL A 103 -2.25 -11.27 -11.08
C VAL A 103 -3.66 -10.89 -10.64
N ARG A 104 -3.91 -9.58 -10.52
CA ARG A 104 -5.25 -9.05 -10.26
C ARG A 104 -5.91 -8.74 -11.61
N VAL A 105 -7.20 -9.06 -11.73
CA VAL A 105 -7.97 -8.83 -12.96
C VAL A 105 -9.21 -8.02 -12.68
N SER A 106 -9.59 -7.15 -13.61
CA SER A 106 -10.87 -6.42 -13.53
C SER A 106 -12.04 -7.37 -13.83
N ARG A 107 -13.14 -7.25 -13.08
CA ARG A 107 -14.36 -8.05 -13.21
C ARG A 107 -15.60 -7.17 -13.12
N GLY A 108 -16.65 -7.54 -13.86
CA GLY A 108 -17.97 -6.92 -13.80
C GLY A 108 -18.48 -6.48 -15.17
N LEU A 109 -19.72 -6.00 -15.20
CA LEU A 109 -20.34 -5.46 -16.42
C LEU A 109 -19.60 -4.17 -16.81
N GLY A 110 -19.02 -4.14 -18.01
CA GLY A 110 -18.23 -3.00 -18.50
C GLY A 110 -16.75 -2.97 -18.06
N ALA A 111 -16.25 -4.03 -17.42
CA ALA A 111 -14.82 -4.22 -17.18
C ALA A 111 -14.17 -4.97 -18.35
N SER A 112 -12.96 -4.57 -18.73
CA SER A 112 -12.22 -5.14 -19.87
C SER A 112 -11.62 -6.53 -19.60
N GLY A 113 -11.61 -7.00 -18.34
CA GLY A 113 -10.85 -8.19 -17.96
C GLY A 113 -9.33 -7.95 -17.89
N SER A 114 -8.91 -6.69 -18.04
CA SER A 114 -7.53 -6.23 -17.95
C SER A 114 -6.83 -6.66 -16.65
N ILE A 115 -5.52 -6.82 -16.76
CA ILE A 115 -4.65 -7.04 -15.62
C ILE A 115 -4.47 -5.69 -14.90
N ILE A 116 -4.85 -5.65 -13.62
CA ILE A 116 -4.59 -4.52 -12.73
C ILE A 116 -3.23 -4.77 -12.06
N PRO A 117 -2.17 -4.05 -12.43
CA PRO A 117 -0.86 -4.30 -11.84
C PRO A 117 -0.88 -4.02 -10.34
N ARG A 118 0.01 -4.69 -9.61
CA ARG A 118 0.24 -4.38 -8.20
C ARG A 118 1.01 -3.06 -8.13
N PRO A 119 0.52 -2.03 -7.41
CA PRO A 119 1.18 -0.72 -7.38
C PRO A 119 2.63 -0.78 -6.88
N GLU A 120 3.51 -0.01 -7.50
CA GLU A 120 4.95 0.00 -7.20
C GLU A 120 5.27 0.50 -5.79
N ILE A 121 4.44 1.39 -5.24
CA ILE A 121 4.57 1.92 -3.87
C ILE A 121 4.55 0.83 -2.79
N LEU A 122 4.13 -0.40 -3.12
CA LEU A 122 4.16 -1.54 -2.21
C LEU A 122 5.51 -2.26 -2.18
N LYS A 123 6.34 -2.11 -3.22
CA LYS A 123 7.71 -2.64 -3.27
C LYS A 123 8.65 -1.81 -2.39
N ILE A 124 8.35 -0.53 -2.24
CA ILE A 124 9.16 0.42 -1.46
C ILE A 124 8.88 0.25 0.04
N ARG A 125 9.95 0.18 0.84
CA ARG A 125 9.85 0.20 2.30
C ARG A 125 9.43 1.58 2.78
N THR A 126 8.58 1.64 3.80
CA THR A 126 8.16 2.93 4.39
C THR A 126 9.35 3.70 4.98
N THR A 127 10.30 2.99 5.58
CA THR A 127 11.58 3.55 6.02
C THR A 127 12.66 3.01 5.07
N PRO A 128 13.25 3.85 4.21
CA PRO A 128 14.32 3.41 3.33
C PRO A 128 15.53 2.95 4.15
N ARG A 129 16.26 1.95 3.66
CA ARG A 129 17.54 1.58 4.27
C ARG A 129 18.59 2.61 3.82
N PRO A 130 19.52 3.01 4.69
CA PRO A 130 20.67 3.78 4.24
C PRO A 130 21.44 2.98 3.19
N THR A 131 21.94 3.65 2.16
CA THR A 131 22.73 3.03 1.09
C THR A 131 24.18 2.80 1.51
N LEU A 132 24.69 3.65 2.41
CA LEU A 132 26.05 3.59 2.92
C LEU A 132 26.11 2.68 4.15
N ALA A 133 27.16 1.87 4.23
CA ALA A 133 27.46 1.07 5.41
C ALA A 133 27.80 2.02 6.59
N GLY A 134 27.13 1.82 7.72
CA GLY A 134 27.45 2.50 8.97
C GLY A 134 28.66 1.87 9.67
N PRO A 135 29.09 2.45 10.80
CA PRO A 135 30.25 1.96 11.55
C PRO A 135 30.07 0.55 12.14
N LYS A 136 28.84 0.04 12.18
CA LYS A 136 28.49 -1.31 12.67
C LYS A 136 28.14 -2.28 11.54
N ASP A 137 28.22 -1.85 10.29
CA ASP A 137 27.86 -2.67 9.13
C ASP A 137 29.13 -3.26 8.51
N THR A 138 29.12 -4.57 8.28
CA THR A 138 30.20 -5.27 7.55
C THR A 138 30.15 -4.93 6.07
N THR A 139 31.29 -4.67 5.44
CA THR A 139 31.37 -4.44 3.98
C THR A 139 30.98 -5.70 3.20
N LEU A 140 30.40 -5.51 2.01
CA LEU A 140 29.97 -6.63 1.18
C LEU A 140 31.14 -7.54 0.76
N ASP A 141 32.33 -6.97 0.58
CA ASP A 141 33.53 -7.71 0.18
C ASP A 141 33.90 -8.76 1.24
N LEU A 142 33.85 -8.39 2.53
CA LEU A 142 34.11 -9.31 3.64
C LEU A 142 33.01 -10.36 3.79
N VAL A 143 31.75 -10.01 3.52
CA VAL A 143 30.62 -10.94 3.63
C VAL A 143 30.62 -11.97 2.50
N LEU A 144 31.00 -11.55 1.29
CA LEU A 144 31.05 -12.42 0.12
C LEU A 144 32.37 -13.21 0.03
N GLU A 145 33.36 -12.86 0.85
CA GLU A 145 34.58 -13.63 0.97
C GLU A 145 34.26 -15.08 1.37
N LYS A 146 34.62 -16.02 0.50
CA LYS A 146 34.50 -17.45 0.78
C LYS A 146 35.62 -17.87 1.71
N THR A 147 35.33 -17.85 3.01
CA THR A 147 36.24 -18.29 4.09
C THR A 147 36.28 -19.80 4.25
N TYR A 148 35.24 -20.51 3.81
CA TYR A 148 35.13 -21.97 3.86
C TYR A 148 34.93 -22.58 2.47
N ASP A 149 35.72 -23.61 2.17
CA ASP A 149 35.52 -24.48 1.02
C ASP A 149 35.81 -25.93 1.39
N ALA A 150 34.75 -26.74 1.44
CA ALA A 150 34.78 -28.14 1.82
C ALA A 150 35.61 -29.03 0.87
N LYS A 151 35.75 -28.64 -0.41
CA LYS A 151 36.48 -29.45 -1.39
C LYS A 151 37.99 -29.24 -1.30
N THR A 152 38.40 -28.01 -1.02
CA THR A 152 39.81 -27.63 -0.92
C THR A 152 40.34 -27.72 0.51
N GLY A 153 39.47 -27.97 1.50
CA GLY A 153 39.83 -27.97 2.93
C GLY A 153 40.07 -26.57 3.50
N LYS A 154 39.79 -25.51 2.73
CA LYS A 154 39.97 -24.12 3.18
C LYS A 154 39.00 -23.83 4.33
N GLY A 155 39.53 -23.36 5.46
CA GLY A 155 38.74 -22.97 6.62
C GLY A 155 38.36 -24.11 7.57
N MET A 156 38.90 -25.32 7.37
CA MET A 156 38.86 -26.39 8.38
C MET A 156 40.02 -26.22 9.38
N PRO A 157 39.78 -26.35 10.69
CA PRO A 157 40.88 -26.41 11.66
C PRO A 157 41.69 -27.69 11.43
N GLU A 158 43.01 -27.62 11.57
CA GLU A 158 43.83 -28.83 11.67
C GLU A 158 43.44 -29.55 12.98
N LEU A 159 43.00 -30.81 12.85
CA LEU A 159 42.67 -31.69 13.97
C LEU A 159 43.92 -32.32 14.56
#